data_AF-Q8CUZ1-F1
#
_entry.id   AF-Q8CUZ1-F1
#
_cell.length_a   1.000
_cell.length_b   1.000
_cell.length_c   1.000
_cell.angle_alpha   90.00
_cell.angle_beta   90.00
_cell.angle_gamma   90.00
#
_symmetry.space_group_name_H-M   'P 1'
#
loop_
_entity.id
_entity.type
_entity.pdbx_description
1 polymer ?
#
loop_
_entity_poly.entity_id
_entity_poly.type
_entity_poly.pdbx_seq_one_letter_code
_entity_poly.pdbx_strand_id
1 'polypeptide(L)'
;MNKILFIQTGMGIDVHGQNITKAATRAVQNAIWSNSMPGIENSLPDNSLENMNVTVRLAVPLDRDNLDISKIKETIPYGTVEVDITDGGMATSSGIILEDKDDENDLMYMVNAAVEVGY
;
A
#
# COMPACT_ATOMS: atom_id res chain seq x y z
N MET A 1 10.76 6.73 -13.20
CA MET A 1 11.93 6.30 -12.41
C MET A 1 12.97 5.70 -13.34
N ASN A 2 14.25 6.08 -13.24
CA ASN A 2 15.32 5.59 -14.12
C ASN A 2 16.05 4.36 -13.54
N LYS A 3 16.09 4.22 -12.22
CA LYS A 3 16.72 3.09 -11.53
C LYS A 3 15.95 2.70 -10.27
N ILE A 4 15.65 1.41 -10.13
CA ILE A 4 15.12 0.83 -8.89
C ILE A 4 16.29 0.43 -7.99
N LEU A 5 16.23 0.80 -6.71
CA LEU A 5 17.21 0.44 -5.69
C LEU A 5 16.76 -0.79 -4.90
N PHE A 6 15.50 -0.82 -4.49
CA PHE A 6 14.91 -1.95 -3.77
C PHE A 6 13.39 -1.98 -3.95
N ILE A 7 12.82 -3.14 -3.61
CA ILE A 7 11.37 -3.36 -3.59
C ILE A 7 11.02 -3.98 -2.24
N GLN A 8 10.04 -3.40 -1.58
CA GLN A 8 9.45 -3.93 -0.35
C GLN A 8 8.04 -4.41 -0.64
N THR A 9 7.67 -5.57 -0.10
CA THR A 9 6.36 -6.18 -0.39
C THR A 9 5.60 -6.43 0.89
N GLY A 10 4.28 -6.30 0.82
CA GLY A 10 3.42 -6.47 1.98
C GLY A 10 2.01 -6.88 1.59
N MET A 11 1.25 -7.29 2.59
CA MET A 11 -0.16 -7.62 2.46
C MET A 11 -0.95 -6.94 3.58
N GLY A 12 -2.11 -6.44 3.23
CA GLY A 12 -3.05 -5.84 4.18
C GLY A 12 -4.42 -6.44 4.00
N ILE A 13 -5.08 -6.69 5.12
CA ILE A 13 -6.39 -7.32 5.16
C ILE A 13 -7.34 -6.37 5.84
N ASP A 14 -8.50 -6.13 5.26
CA ASP A 14 -9.65 -5.60 5.96
C ASP A 14 -10.68 -6.71 6.18
N VAL A 15 -10.78 -7.15 7.43
CA VAL A 15 -11.61 -8.29 7.85
C VAL A 15 -13.09 -7.93 7.99
N HIS A 16 -13.40 -6.63 8.10
CA HIS A 16 -14.73 -6.05 8.33
C HIS A 16 -14.81 -4.64 7.73
N GLY A 17 -15.97 -4.23 7.22
CA GLY A 17 -16.25 -2.82 6.89
C GLY A 17 -15.83 -2.35 5.49
N GLN A 18 -15.51 -3.27 4.56
CA GLN A 18 -15.31 -3.02 3.12
C GLN A 18 -14.43 -1.82 2.78
N ASN A 19 -13.49 -1.50 3.66
CA ASN A 19 -12.69 -0.32 3.51
C ASN A 19 -11.43 -0.70 2.76
N ILE A 20 -11.50 -0.65 1.43
CA ILE A 20 -10.36 -0.99 0.59
C ILE A 20 -9.12 -0.13 0.90
N THR A 21 -9.35 1.13 1.30
CA THR A 21 -8.28 2.03 1.75
C THR A 21 -7.58 1.48 2.98
N LYS A 22 -8.31 0.97 3.96
CA LYS A 22 -7.74 0.39 5.18
C LYS A 22 -6.94 -0.87 4.87
N ALA A 23 -7.43 -1.75 3.98
CA ALA A 23 -6.67 -2.90 3.52
C ALA A 23 -5.37 -2.46 2.81
N ALA A 24 -5.45 -1.49 1.90
CA ALA A 24 -4.30 -0.97 1.17
C ALA A 24 -3.28 -0.26 2.07
N THR A 25 -3.71 0.59 3.01
CA THR A 25 -2.84 1.24 4.01
C THR A 25 -2.10 0.18 4.83
N ARG A 26 -2.79 -0.88 5.28
CA ARG A 26 -2.16 -1.99 6.00
C ARG A 26 -1.12 -2.71 5.14
N ALA A 27 -1.39 -2.88 3.83
CA ALA A 27 -0.46 -3.54 2.93
C ALA A 27 0.84 -2.75 2.77
N VAL A 28 0.74 -1.44 2.59
CA VAL A 28 1.92 -0.56 2.48
C VAL A 28 2.68 -0.49 3.80
N GLN A 29 1.99 -0.33 4.93
CA GLN A 29 2.61 -0.35 6.26
C GLN A 29 3.33 -1.68 6.52
N ASN A 30 2.71 -2.80 6.18
CA ASN A 30 3.32 -4.12 6.29
C ASN A 30 4.58 -4.25 5.42
N ALA A 31 4.60 -3.63 4.23
CA ALA A 31 5.76 -3.62 3.36
C ALA A 31 6.95 -2.86 3.96
N ILE A 32 6.71 -1.70 4.60
CA ILE A 32 7.79 -0.77 4.96
C ILE A 32 8.21 -0.79 6.43
N TRP A 33 7.32 -1.08 7.38
CA TRP A 33 7.55 -0.83 8.81
C TRP A 33 8.64 -1.67 9.46
N SER A 34 8.91 -2.87 8.96
CA SER A 34 9.93 -3.77 9.52
C SER A 34 11.33 -3.51 8.96
N ASN A 35 11.49 -2.50 8.10
CA ASN A 35 12.74 -2.22 7.40
C ASN A 35 13.39 -0.92 7.90
N SER A 36 14.71 -0.91 7.98
CA SER A 36 15.51 0.29 8.23
C SER A 36 16.59 0.41 7.17
N MET A 37 16.74 1.60 6.59
CA MET A 37 17.64 1.86 5.46
C MET A 37 18.58 3.04 5.78
N PRO A 38 19.44 2.92 6.79
CA PRO A 38 20.22 4.04 7.32
C PRO A 38 21.21 4.67 6.33
N GLY A 39 21.56 3.99 5.23
CA GLY A 39 22.50 4.46 4.22
C GLY A 39 21.89 4.77 2.86
N ILE A 40 20.56 4.78 2.72
CA ILE A 40 19.91 4.92 1.40
C ILE A 40 20.22 6.25 0.73
N GLU A 41 20.36 7.32 1.53
CA GLU A 41 20.67 8.66 1.07
C GLU A 41 21.94 8.69 0.19
N ASN A 42 22.98 7.93 0.56
CA ASN A 42 24.23 7.84 -0.21
C ASN A 42 24.07 7.22 -1.61
N SER A 43 22.94 6.56 -1.88
CA SER A 43 22.64 5.96 -3.18
C SER A 43 21.76 6.84 -4.06
N LEU A 44 21.22 7.94 -3.51
CA LEU A 44 20.32 8.86 -4.17
C LEU A 44 21.09 10.05 -4.79
N PRO A 45 20.54 10.70 -5.83
CA PRO A 45 21.09 11.96 -6.35
C PRO A 45 21.24 12.98 -5.24
N ASP A 46 22.34 13.73 -5.27
CA ASP A 46 22.68 14.79 -4.31
C ASP A 46 22.68 14.36 -2.84
N ASN A 47 22.70 13.05 -2.56
CA ASN A 47 22.55 12.49 -1.22
C ASN A 47 21.35 13.11 -0.48
N SER A 48 20.17 13.10 -1.09
CA SER A 48 18.94 13.63 -0.47
C SER A 48 17.79 12.64 -0.54
N LEU A 49 17.10 12.44 0.58
CA LEU A 49 15.88 11.63 0.65
C LEU A 49 14.72 12.19 -0.16
N GLU A 50 14.71 13.49 -0.46
CA GLU A 50 13.67 14.13 -1.30
C GLU A 50 13.79 13.73 -2.77
N ASN A 51 14.99 13.30 -3.19
CA ASN A 51 15.23 12.79 -4.55
C ASN A 51 14.80 11.31 -4.71
N MET A 52 14.18 10.74 -3.69
CA MET A 52 13.59 9.42 -3.75
C MET A 52 12.28 9.48 -4.54
N ASN A 53 12.17 8.64 -5.57
CA ASN A 53 10.94 8.36 -6.29
C ASN A 53 10.38 7.02 -5.80
N VAL A 54 9.11 7.03 -5.37
CA VAL A 54 8.42 5.87 -4.82
C VAL A 54 7.21 5.55 -5.68
N THR A 55 7.17 4.32 -6.20
CA THR A 55 5.97 3.78 -6.86
C THR A 55 5.34 2.74 -5.93
N VAL A 56 4.15 3.04 -5.42
CA VAL A 56 3.35 2.11 -4.63
C VAL A 56 2.39 1.39 -5.57
N ARG A 57 2.69 0.13 -5.88
CA ARG A 57 1.78 -0.73 -6.64
C ARG A 57 0.85 -1.47 -5.70
N LEU A 58 -0.46 -1.38 -5.94
CA LEU A 58 -1.48 -2.06 -5.16
C LEU A 58 -2.29 -2.99 -6.05
N ALA A 59 -2.29 -4.28 -5.71
CA ALA A 59 -3.19 -5.26 -6.30
C ALA A 59 -4.48 -5.31 -5.47
N VAL A 60 -5.56 -4.82 -6.05
CA VAL A 60 -6.85 -4.57 -5.38
C VAL A 60 -7.93 -5.49 -5.96
N PRO A 61 -8.68 -6.22 -5.12
CA PRO A 61 -9.64 -7.22 -5.61
C PRO A 61 -10.93 -6.61 -6.16
N LEU A 62 -11.51 -5.63 -5.47
CA LEU A 62 -12.78 -4.98 -5.79
C LEU A 62 -12.74 -3.53 -5.32
N ASP A 63 -13.74 -2.74 -5.72
CA ASP A 63 -13.99 -1.38 -5.23
C ASP A 63 -12.81 -0.42 -5.37
N ARG A 64 -12.00 -0.59 -6.42
CA ARG A 64 -10.79 0.24 -6.67
C ARG A 64 -11.08 1.74 -6.72
N ASP A 65 -12.27 2.12 -7.19
CA ASP A 65 -12.69 3.52 -7.30
C ASP A 65 -12.93 4.17 -5.93
N ASN A 66 -13.08 3.36 -4.87
CA ASN A 66 -13.23 3.81 -3.48
C ASN A 66 -11.88 3.90 -2.73
N LEU A 67 -10.76 3.59 -3.39
CA LEU A 67 -9.44 3.71 -2.79
C LEU A 67 -9.01 5.18 -2.66
N ASP A 68 -8.79 5.62 -1.42
CA ASP A 68 -8.29 6.96 -1.12
C ASP A 68 -6.77 7.02 -1.35
N ILE A 69 -6.40 7.45 -2.55
CA ILE A 69 -4.99 7.55 -2.99
C ILE A 69 -4.18 8.50 -2.13
N SER A 70 -4.79 9.58 -1.63
CA SER A 70 -4.11 10.55 -0.78
C SER A 70 -3.66 9.89 0.52
N LYS A 71 -4.53 9.09 1.15
CA LYS A 71 -4.16 8.32 2.36
C LYS A 71 -3.06 7.30 2.11
N ILE A 72 -3.01 6.69 0.92
CA ILE A 72 -1.91 5.77 0.57
C ILE A 72 -0.59 6.54 0.48
N LYS A 73 -0.58 7.72 -0.16
CA LYS A 73 0.62 8.55 -0.27
C LYS A 73 1.15 8.99 1.10
N GLU A 74 0.25 9.33 2.03
CA GLU A 74 0.60 9.70 3.41
C GLU A 74 1.31 8.59 4.21
N THR A 75 1.24 7.33 3.76
CA THR A 75 1.95 6.23 4.43
C THR A 75 3.47 6.22 4.16
N ILE A 76 3.92 6.92 3.10
CA ILE A 76 5.32 6.97 2.70
C ILE A 76 5.96 8.24 3.29
N PRO A 77 7.05 8.13 4.08
CA PRO A 77 7.56 9.26 4.86
C PRO A 77 8.39 10.29 4.07
N TYR A 78 8.99 9.90 2.93
CA TYR A 78 9.91 10.74 2.16
C TYR A 78 9.75 10.52 0.65
N GLY A 79 10.16 11.52 -0.13
CA GLY A 79 10.24 11.42 -1.59
C GLY A 79 8.93 11.73 -2.31
N THR A 80 8.96 11.59 -3.63
CA THR A 80 7.80 11.78 -4.51
C THR A 80 7.08 10.45 -4.71
N VAL A 81 5.78 10.42 -4.40
CA VAL A 81 4.99 9.19 -4.37
C VAL A 81 3.96 9.14 -5.50
N GLU A 82 4.04 8.08 -6.30
CA GLU A 82 3.02 7.67 -7.25
C GLU A 82 2.35 6.39 -6.76
N VAL A 83 1.04 6.27 -7.02
CA VAL A 83 0.27 5.07 -6.68
C VAL A 83 -0.26 4.49 -7.98
N ASP A 84 0.06 3.23 -8.22
CA ASP A 84 -0.40 2.45 -9.36
C ASP A 84 -1.30 1.32 -8.87
N ILE A 85 -2.46 1.18 -9.49
CA ILE A 85 -3.50 0.24 -9.04
C ILE A 85 -3.73 -0.78 -10.14
N THR A 86 -3.70 -2.06 -9.78
CA THR A 86 -3.99 -3.16 -10.69
C THR A 86 -5.02 -4.12 -10.09
N ASP A 87 -5.70 -4.85 -10.96
CA ASP A 87 -6.46 -6.04 -10.60
C ASP A 87 -5.57 -7.08 -9.89
N GLY A 88 -6.06 -7.64 -8.79
CA GLY A 88 -5.39 -8.72 -8.06
C GLY A 88 -5.84 -8.80 -6.60
N GLY A 89 -5.01 -9.31 -5.70
CA GLY A 89 -5.43 -9.52 -4.30
C GLY A 89 -6.53 -10.58 -4.18
N MET A 90 -7.38 -10.46 -3.16
CA MET A 90 -8.50 -11.38 -2.96
C MET A 90 -9.67 -10.73 -2.21
N ALA A 91 -10.88 -10.89 -2.73
CA ALA A 91 -12.11 -10.72 -1.96
C ALA A 91 -12.66 -12.11 -1.63
N THR A 92 -13.02 -12.32 -0.37
CA THR A 92 -13.65 -13.56 0.09
C THR A 92 -14.72 -13.24 1.10
N SER A 93 -15.69 -14.14 1.29
CA SER A 93 -16.64 -14.02 2.39
C SER A 93 -15.91 -14.20 3.73
N SER A 94 -16.18 -13.30 4.69
CA SER A 94 -15.89 -13.41 6.12
C SER A 94 -16.87 -14.37 6.83
N GLY A 95 -17.97 -14.73 6.15
CA GLY A 95 -19.02 -15.64 6.62
C GLY A 95 -19.96 -15.06 7.67
N ILE A 96 -19.76 -13.80 8.08
CA ILE A 96 -20.55 -13.10 9.09
C ILE A 96 -20.74 -11.64 8.69
N ILE A 97 -21.91 -11.09 9.03
CA ILE A 97 -22.17 -9.65 8.99
C ILE A 97 -22.40 -9.23 10.43
N LEU A 98 -21.54 -8.37 10.96
CA LEU A 98 -21.66 -7.86 12.32
C LEU A 98 -22.22 -6.44 12.28
N GLU A 99 -23.47 -6.27 12.73
CA GLU A 99 -24.17 -4.97 12.74
C GLU A 99 -23.42 -3.90 13.57
N ASP A 100 -22.57 -4.29 14.53
CA ASP A 100 -21.76 -3.40 15.36
C ASP A 100 -20.38 -3.06 14.77
N LYS A 101 -20.08 -3.51 13.54
CA LYS A 101 -18.78 -3.33 12.87
C LYS A 101 -18.84 -2.61 11.52
N ASP A 102 -19.96 -1.95 11.22
CA ASP A 102 -20.19 -1.22 9.95
C ASP A 102 -20.03 -2.13 8.70
N ASP A 103 -20.39 -3.41 8.81
CA ASP A 103 -20.38 -4.34 7.67
C ASP A 103 -21.59 -4.06 6.75
N GLU A 104 -21.37 -3.56 5.53
CA GLU A 104 -22.44 -3.45 4.50
C GLU A 104 -22.72 -4.76 3.73
N ASN A 105 -21.83 -5.75 3.83
CA ASN A 105 -21.78 -7.05 3.15
C ASN A 105 -20.82 -7.98 3.91
N ASP A 106 -20.75 -9.25 3.51
CA ASP A 106 -19.93 -10.27 4.17
C ASP A 106 -18.51 -10.38 3.59
N LEU A 107 -17.98 -9.38 2.88
CA LEU A 107 -16.68 -9.47 2.23
C LEU A 107 -15.52 -9.01 3.13
N MET A 108 -14.43 -9.77 3.04
CA MET A 108 -13.10 -9.43 3.52
C MET A 108 -12.19 -9.15 2.32
N TYR A 109 -11.44 -8.05 2.38
CA TYR A 109 -10.52 -7.65 1.32
C TYR A 109 -9.07 -7.87 1.71
N MET A 110 -8.31 -8.50 0.80
CA MET A 110 -6.87 -8.69 0.90
C MET A 110 -6.20 -7.96 -0.26
N VAL A 111 -5.33 -7.02 0.08
CA VAL A 111 -4.57 -6.20 -0.85
C VAL A 111 -3.10 -6.56 -0.74
N ASN A 112 -2.44 -6.73 -1.88
CA ASN A 112 -0.99 -6.88 -1.94
C ASN A 112 -0.36 -5.54 -2.35
N ALA A 113 0.78 -5.20 -1.74
CA ALA A 113 1.55 -4.02 -2.05
C ALA A 113 2.97 -4.39 -2.51
N ALA A 114 3.46 -3.70 -3.52
CA ALA A 114 4.88 -3.60 -3.84
C ALA A 114 5.27 -2.11 -3.81
N VAL A 115 6.18 -1.76 -2.91
CA VAL A 115 6.74 -0.41 -2.77
C VAL A 115 8.10 -0.41 -3.44
N GLU A 116 8.14 0.13 -4.65
CA GLU A 116 9.34 0.26 -5.48
C GLU A 116 10.00 1.61 -5.19
N VAL A 117 11.27 1.59 -4.81
CA VAL A 117 12.01 2.80 -4.44
C VAL A 117 13.22 2.97 -5.34
N GLY A 118 13.42 4.20 -5.82
CA GLY A 118 14.53 4.55 -6.70
C GLY A 118 14.61 6.03 -7.01
N TYR A 119 15.15 6.38 -8.17
CA TYR A 119 15.18 7.74 -8.73
C TYR A 119 15.11 7.70 -10.25
#